data_AF-A0A660W9S0-F1
#
_entry.id   AF-A0A660W9S0-F1
#
_cell.length_a   1.000
_cell.length_b   1.000
_cell.length_c   1.000
_cell.angle_alpha   90.00
_cell.angle_beta   90.00
_cell.angle_gamma   90.00
#
_symmetry.space_group_name_H-M   'P 1'
#
loop_
_entity.id
_entity.type
_entity.pdbx_description
1 polymer ?
#
loop_
_entity_poly.entity_id
_entity_poly.type
_entity_poly.pdbx_seq_one_letter_code
_entity_poly.pdbx_strand_id
1 'polypeptide(L)'
;MASKTSIIQKLKAQNQKLKDKDIAGQKVMFRHKMQFVIMSAVTGLLWTSLMVSGETWHLGRDQNWNALSKKNEDKYIAAVAEIKRLVNEGKTMPVCIAWDKFKKDFPEIAGPDFDAFFEAELLFCEGKFVKAVRAYDKFLDEFPDSKLYEAALDRQYSIATAFLAGQKKPILKIFKIKGYAEGAKIMERIADRAGDAPVGLKAALTVAESYERRGKFNEAYHKWSQIMSQWPSGQTGKEALLSMGRCQHAAYRGPKYDSSSLISAKSYYENFRLRYPAESSKFDIDRKLKQIDEQLAYKQFSIGQYYQQSGSKQASNAYYRMIIDNWPDSTAAKMAKQAMNEEKTVGKKGKKWKKNIIEKLEKLLL
;
A
#
# COMPACT_ATOMS: atom_id res chain seq x y z
N MET A 1 -13.35 -25.51 43.98
CA MET A 1 -12.96 -25.60 42.55
C MET A 1 -14.03 -25.10 41.57
N ALA A 2 -15.33 -25.03 41.95
CA ALA A 2 -16.42 -24.59 41.06
C ALA A 2 -16.39 -23.11 40.59
N SER A 3 -15.68 -22.22 41.28
CA SER A 3 -15.65 -20.77 40.95
C SER A 3 -14.76 -20.43 39.74
N LYS A 4 -13.64 -21.14 39.53
CA LYS A 4 -12.72 -20.86 38.41
C LYS A 4 -13.30 -21.28 37.05
N THR A 5 -14.04 -22.39 37.01
CA THR A 5 -14.68 -22.89 35.78
C THR A 5 -15.78 -21.95 35.28
N SER A 6 -16.57 -21.38 36.20
CA SER A 6 -17.59 -20.36 35.91
C SER A 6 -17.01 -19.08 35.30
N ILE A 7 -15.85 -18.62 35.81
CA ILE A 7 -15.17 -17.42 35.31
C ILE A 7 -14.60 -17.65 33.90
N ILE A 8 -14.00 -18.82 33.65
CA ILE A 8 -13.45 -19.16 32.32
C ILE A 8 -14.57 -19.28 31.28
N GLN A 9 -15.74 -19.83 31.64
CA GLN A 9 -16.89 -19.91 30.75
C GLN A 9 -17.48 -18.53 30.43
N LYS A 10 -17.57 -17.64 31.43
CA LYS A 10 -17.99 -16.24 31.23
C LYS A 10 -17.00 -15.47 30.36
N LEU A 11 -15.70 -15.67 30.54
CA LEU A 11 -14.66 -15.04 29.72
C LEU A 11 -14.67 -15.54 28.27
N LYS A 12 -14.91 -16.84 28.04
CA LYS A 12 -15.07 -17.40 26.69
C LYS A 12 -16.33 -16.86 26.01
N ALA A 13 -17.46 -16.78 26.72
CA ALA A 13 -18.69 -16.20 26.19
C ALA A 13 -18.56 -14.70 25.88
N GLN A 14 -17.80 -13.97 26.71
CA GLN A 14 -17.54 -12.54 26.50
C GLN A 14 -16.59 -12.28 25.32
N ASN A 15 -15.54 -13.11 25.16
CA ASN A 15 -14.65 -13.04 24.00
C ASN A 15 -15.35 -13.46 22.70
N GLN A 16 -16.28 -14.40 22.75
CA GLN A 16 -17.09 -14.76 21.58
C GLN A 16 -18.03 -13.62 21.20
N LYS A 17 -18.70 -12.98 22.17
CA LYS A 17 -19.51 -11.78 21.92
C LYS A 17 -18.70 -10.59 21.39
N LEU A 18 -17.44 -10.44 21.80
CA LEU A 18 -16.53 -9.43 21.28
C LEU A 18 -16.10 -9.73 19.84
N LYS A 19 -15.75 -10.98 19.53
CA LYS A 19 -15.48 -11.43 18.15
C LYS A 19 -16.70 -11.26 17.25
N ASP A 20 -17.90 -11.60 17.72
CA ASP A 20 -19.12 -11.44 16.95
C ASP A 20 -19.48 -9.96 16.75
N LYS A 21 -19.19 -9.09 17.74
CA LYS A 21 -19.29 -7.63 17.59
C LYS A 21 -18.24 -7.05 16.64
N ASP A 22 -17.02 -7.57 16.62
CA ASP A 22 -15.96 -7.14 15.70
C ASP A 22 -16.25 -7.62 14.27
N ILE A 23 -16.79 -8.83 14.10
CA ILE A 23 -17.22 -9.36 12.80
C ILE A 23 -18.46 -8.60 12.31
N ALA A 24 -19.41 -8.27 13.19
CA ALA A 24 -20.55 -7.43 12.87
C ALA A 24 -20.12 -5.98 12.56
N GLY A 25 -19.18 -5.43 13.32
CA GLY A 25 -18.59 -4.10 13.12
C GLY A 25 -17.79 -4.03 11.82
N GLN A 26 -17.01 -5.05 11.48
CA GLN A 26 -16.33 -5.17 10.19
C GLN A 26 -17.32 -5.34 9.05
N LYS A 27 -18.39 -6.15 9.19
CA LYS A 27 -19.45 -6.27 8.18
C LYS A 27 -20.22 -4.96 7.99
N VAL A 28 -20.50 -4.21 9.05
CA VAL A 28 -21.17 -2.89 9.00
C VAL A 28 -20.25 -1.84 8.38
N MET A 29 -18.95 -1.87 8.69
CA MET A 29 -17.94 -0.97 8.11
C MET A 29 -17.67 -1.30 6.63
N PHE A 30 -17.73 -2.57 6.23
CA PHE A 30 -17.64 -3.01 4.83
C PHE A 30 -18.90 -2.62 4.03
N ARG A 31 -20.09 -2.72 4.66
CA ARG A 31 -21.37 -2.37 4.04
C ARG A 31 -21.55 -0.85 3.86
N HIS A 32 -21.05 -0.02 4.79
CA HIS A 32 -21.03 1.45 4.63
C HIS A 32 -19.94 1.92 3.67
N LYS A 33 -18.80 1.24 3.57
CA LYS A 33 -17.80 1.52 2.51
C LYS A 33 -18.31 1.11 1.12
N MET A 34 -19.06 0.00 0.98
CA MET A 34 -19.72 -0.36 -0.28
C MET A 34 -20.85 0.61 -0.67
N GLN A 35 -21.63 1.11 0.29
CA GLN A 35 -22.69 2.09 0.00
C GLN A 35 -22.13 3.47 -0.39
N PHE A 36 -21.00 3.90 0.19
CA PHE A 36 -20.34 5.15 -0.25
C PHE A 36 -19.58 5.00 -1.57
N VAL A 37 -19.09 3.80 -1.93
CA VAL A 37 -18.50 3.54 -3.25
C VAL A 37 -19.58 3.40 -4.34
N ILE A 38 -20.81 3.00 -4.00
CA ILE A 38 -21.93 2.96 -4.95
C ILE A 38 -22.63 4.33 -5.08
N MET A 39 -22.52 5.21 -4.08
CA MET A 39 -23.15 6.54 -4.08
C MET A 39 -22.18 7.71 -4.31
N SER A 40 -21.02 7.44 -4.92
CA SER A 40 -20.14 8.44 -5.54
C SER A 40 -19.98 8.22 -7.06
N ALA A 41 -20.93 7.47 -7.66
CA ALA A 41 -20.97 7.17 -9.08
C ALA A 41 -22.11 7.90 -9.84
N VAL A 42 -22.75 8.94 -9.28
CA VAL A 42 -23.94 9.56 -9.92
C VAL A 42 -23.92 11.09 -10.05
N THR A 43 -22.94 11.84 -9.56
CA THR A 43 -22.91 13.30 -9.82
C THR A 43 -21.54 13.80 -10.25
N GLY A 44 -21.40 13.91 -11.58
CA GLY A 44 -20.31 14.62 -12.24
C GLY A 44 -19.86 13.88 -13.48
N LEU A 45 -20.56 14.11 -14.59
CA LEU A 45 -20.08 14.19 -15.98
C LEU A 45 -21.26 13.95 -16.94
N LEU A 46 -22.19 14.91 -16.99
CA LEU A 46 -22.73 15.36 -18.27
C LEU A 46 -21.62 16.19 -18.93
N TRP A 47 -20.52 15.53 -19.27
CA TRP A 47 -19.71 15.98 -20.39
C TRP A 47 -20.42 15.38 -21.59
N THR A 48 -20.99 16.24 -22.41
CA THR A 48 -21.21 15.91 -23.81
C THR A 48 -19.90 15.30 -24.31
N SER A 49 -19.94 14.02 -24.64
CA SER A 49 -18.96 13.41 -25.50
C SER A 49 -19.02 14.18 -26.81
N LEU A 50 -18.28 15.28 -26.90
CA LEU A 50 -17.60 15.58 -28.14
C LEU A 50 -16.78 14.33 -28.39
N MET A 51 -17.32 13.44 -29.22
CA MET A 51 -16.52 12.45 -29.89
C MET A 51 -15.45 13.26 -30.61
N VAL A 52 -14.29 13.39 -29.97
CA VAL A 52 -13.08 13.68 -30.69
C VAL A 52 -12.88 12.42 -31.54
N SER A 53 -13.41 12.44 -32.77
CA SER A 53 -12.89 11.61 -33.85
C SER A 53 -11.45 12.08 -34.05
N GLY A 54 -10.54 11.53 -33.24
CA GLY A 54 -9.14 11.63 -33.53
C GLY A 54 -8.90 10.67 -34.67
N GLU A 55 -8.69 11.20 -35.87
CA GLU A 55 -8.31 10.40 -37.04
C GLU A 55 -7.16 9.46 -36.64
N THR A 56 -7.33 8.16 -36.83
CA THR A 56 -6.24 7.20 -36.60
C THR A 56 -5.20 7.35 -37.71
N TRP A 57 -4.14 8.11 -37.40
CA TRP A 57 -3.01 8.34 -38.31
C TRP A 57 -2.03 7.16 -38.25
N HIS A 58 -1.59 6.67 -39.41
CA HIS A 58 -0.51 5.70 -39.54
C HIS A 58 0.61 6.24 -40.45
N LEU A 59 1.84 5.77 -40.23
CA LEU A 59 2.96 6.12 -41.11
C LEU A 59 2.96 5.11 -42.26
N GLY A 60 2.75 5.58 -43.48
CA GLY A 60 2.84 4.73 -44.67
C GLY A 60 4.28 4.29 -44.94
N ARG A 61 4.43 3.27 -45.80
CA ARG A 61 5.75 2.82 -46.29
C ARG A 61 6.53 3.91 -47.05
N ASP A 62 5.85 4.98 -47.42
CA ASP A 62 6.36 6.20 -48.05
C ASP A 62 6.82 7.27 -47.03
N GLN A 63 6.84 6.94 -45.73
CA GLN A 63 7.13 7.88 -44.64
C GLN A 63 6.14 9.06 -44.52
N ASN A 64 4.97 8.97 -45.15
CA ASN A 64 3.91 9.98 -44.99
C ASN A 64 2.86 9.55 -43.98
N TRP A 65 2.32 10.53 -43.25
CA TRP A 65 1.20 10.33 -42.34
C TRP A 65 -0.10 10.24 -43.13
N ASN A 66 -0.75 9.08 -43.06
CA ASN A 66 -2.02 8.83 -43.72
C ASN A 66 -3.10 8.56 -42.66
N ALA A 67 -4.26 9.22 -42.81
CA ALA A 67 -5.43 8.98 -41.97
C ALA A 67 -6.21 7.75 -42.48
N LEU A 68 -6.60 6.85 -41.58
CA LEU A 68 -7.55 5.79 -41.94
C LEU A 68 -8.90 6.42 -42.29
N SER A 69 -9.51 5.99 -43.41
CA SER A 69 -10.90 6.39 -43.71
C SER A 69 -11.83 5.97 -42.57
N LYS A 70 -12.87 6.77 -42.26
CA LYS A 70 -13.80 6.52 -41.15
C LYS A 70 -14.38 5.09 -41.12
N LYS A 71 -14.65 4.51 -42.30
CA LYS A 71 -15.12 3.11 -42.45
C LYS A 71 -14.05 2.07 -42.10
N ASN A 72 -12.78 2.36 -42.33
CA ASN A 72 -11.67 1.47 -41.98
C ASN A 72 -11.26 1.63 -40.52
N GLU A 73 -11.41 2.83 -39.95
CA GLU A 73 -11.23 3.10 -38.53
C GLU A 73 -12.20 2.27 -37.66
N ASP A 74 -13.50 2.25 -37.99
CA ASP A 74 -14.49 1.43 -37.27
C ASP A 74 -14.13 -0.06 -37.31
N LYS A 75 -13.68 -0.56 -38.47
CA LYS A 75 -13.23 -1.95 -38.62
C LYS A 75 -11.98 -2.25 -37.81
N TYR A 76 -11.03 -1.32 -37.79
CA TYR A 76 -9.79 -1.43 -37.02
C TYR A 76 -10.11 -1.53 -35.52
N ILE A 77 -10.92 -0.60 -35.00
CA ILE A 77 -11.33 -0.56 -33.60
C ILE A 77 -12.03 -1.87 -33.22
N ALA A 78 -12.94 -2.36 -34.07
CA ALA A 78 -13.65 -3.62 -33.83
C ALA A 78 -12.69 -4.83 -33.77
N ALA A 79 -11.71 -4.89 -34.68
CA ALA A 79 -10.75 -5.99 -34.72
C ALA A 79 -9.82 -5.97 -33.49
N VAL A 80 -9.31 -4.80 -33.10
CA VAL A 80 -8.49 -4.64 -31.89
C VAL A 80 -9.29 -4.99 -30.63
N ALA A 81 -10.56 -4.56 -30.55
CA ALA A 81 -11.44 -4.89 -29.43
C ALA A 81 -11.66 -6.40 -29.30
N GLU A 82 -11.88 -7.09 -30.43
CA GLU A 82 -12.04 -8.55 -30.44
C GLU A 82 -10.77 -9.28 -30.01
N ILE A 83 -9.60 -8.88 -30.52
CA ILE A 83 -8.32 -9.45 -30.09
C ILE A 83 -8.11 -9.24 -28.59
N LYS A 84 -8.33 -8.03 -28.08
CA LYS A 84 -8.21 -7.72 -26.64
C LYS A 84 -9.14 -8.59 -25.80
N ARG A 85 -10.39 -8.78 -26.24
CA ARG A 85 -11.36 -9.65 -25.57
C ARG A 85 -10.85 -11.10 -25.53
N LEU A 86 -10.43 -11.65 -26.65
CA LEU A 86 -9.93 -13.02 -26.75
C LEU A 86 -8.65 -13.25 -25.92
N VAL A 87 -7.74 -12.27 -25.90
CA VAL A 87 -6.54 -12.30 -25.05
C VAL A 87 -6.92 -12.37 -23.58
N ASN A 88 -7.85 -11.51 -23.14
CA ASN A 88 -8.30 -11.47 -21.74
C ASN A 88 -9.08 -12.74 -21.33
N GLU A 89 -9.72 -13.42 -22.29
CA GLU A 89 -10.36 -14.72 -22.08
C GLU A 89 -9.38 -15.90 -22.07
N GLY A 90 -8.10 -15.68 -22.39
CA GLY A 90 -7.08 -16.74 -22.44
C GLY A 90 -7.25 -17.69 -23.64
N LYS A 91 -7.95 -17.27 -24.69
CA LYS A 91 -8.25 -18.09 -25.87
C LYS A 91 -7.14 -17.98 -26.92
N THR A 92 -6.02 -18.67 -26.70
CA THR A 92 -4.81 -18.59 -27.54
C THR A 92 -5.07 -18.85 -29.03
N MET A 93 -5.76 -19.94 -29.39
CA MET A 93 -6.01 -20.28 -30.80
C MET A 93 -6.90 -19.26 -31.52
N PRO A 94 -8.05 -18.83 -30.95
CA PRO A 94 -8.81 -17.71 -31.49
C PRO A 94 -8.02 -16.41 -31.64
N VAL A 95 -7.12 -16.09 -30.69
CA VAL A 95 -6.24 -14.91 -30.80
C VAL A 95 -5.35 -15.00 -32.04
N CYS A 96 -4.72 -16.14 -32.30
CA CYS A 96 -3.91 -16.33 -33.51
C CYS A 96 -4.72 -16.12 -34.79
N ILE A 97 -5.92 -16.70 -34.87
CA ILE A 97 -6.80 -16.55 -36.05
C ILE A 97 -7.23 -15.09 -36.24
N ALA A 98 -7.65 -14.43 -35.16
CA ALA A 98 -8.05 -13.03 -35.19
C ALA A 98 -6.88 -12.11 -35.59
N TRP A 99 -5.68 -12.44 -35.15
CA TRP A 99 -4.46 -11.71 -35.50
C TRP A 99 -4.06 -11.89 -36.97
N ASP A 100 -4.09 -13.12 -37.49
CA ASP A 100 -3.81 -13.38 -38.90
C ASP A 100 -4.80 -12.67 -39.82
N LYS A 101 -6.08 -12.61 -39.39
CA LYS A 101 -7.09 -11.81 -40.08
C LYS A 101 -6.78 -10.32 -40.01
N PHE A 102 -6.41 -9.81 -38.83
CA PHE A 102 -6.05 -8.40 -38.65
C PHE A 102 -4.89 -7.97 -39.54
N LYS A 103 -3.81 -8.77 -39.66
CA LYS A 103 -2.69 -8.47 -40.57
C LYS A 103 -3.11 -8.40 -42.04
N LYS A 104 -4.07 -9.23 -42.46
CA LYS A 104 -4.60 -9.23 -43.83
C LYS A 104 -5.48 -8.01 -44.09
N ASP A 105 -6.29 -7.62 -43.11
CA ASP A 105 -7.22 -6.50 -43.21
C ASP A 105 -6.51 -5.13 -43.08
N PHE A 106 -5.36 -5.07 -42.39
CA PHE A 106 -4.58 -3.84 -42.14
C PHE A 106 -3.06 -4.02 -42.35
N PRO A 107 -2.61 -4.38 -43.57
CA PRO A 107 -1.19 -4.64 -43.86
C PRO A 107 -0.28 -3.42 -43.70
N GLU A 108 -0.83 -2.21 -43.73
CA GLU A 108 -0.13 -0.94 -43.51
C GLU A 108 0.23 -0.69 -42.05
N ILE A 109 -0.47 -1.36 -41.12
CA ILE A 109 -0.21 -1.30 -39.68
C ILE A 109 0.68 -2.47 -39.25
N ALA A 110 0.58 -3.60 -39.95
CA ALA A 110 1.43 -4.76 -39.69
C ALA A 110 2.91 -4.43 -39.92
N GLY A 111 3.74 -4.66 -38.89
CA GLY A 111 5.18 -4.40 -38.90
C GLY A 111 5.92 -5.23 -37.84
N PRO A 112 7.27 -5.17 -37.82
CA PRO A 112 8.09 -5.94 -36.88
C PRO A 112 7.79 -5.63 -35.41
N ASP A 113 7.45 -4.37 -35.10
CA ASP A 113 7.06 -3.93 -33.76
C ASP A 113 5.71 -4.53 -33.35
N PHE A 114 4.71 -4.53 -34.24
CA PHE A 114 3.43 -5.19 -34.02
C PHE A 114 3.58 -6.71 -33.81
N ASP A 115 4.46 -7.37 -34.57
CA ASP A 115 4.72 -8.80 -34.43
C ASP A 115 5.39 -9.13 -33.08
N ALA A 116 6.37 -8.34 -32.66
CA ALA A 116 7.03 -8.50 -31.37
C ALA A 116 6.05 -8.23 -30.20
N PHE A 117 5.21 -7.20 -30.31
CA PHE A 117 4.15 -6.94 -29.34
C PHE A 117 3.16 -8.11 -29.25
N PHE A 118 2.75 -8.66 -30.40
CA PHE A 118 1.83 -9.79 -30.45
C PHE A 118 2.42 -11.08 -29.85
N GLU A 119 3.70 -11.35 -30.08
CA GLU A 119 4.37 -12.47 -29.42
C GLU A 119 4.25 -12.38 -27.89
N ALA A 120 4.45 -11.18 -27.34
CA ALA A 120 4.29 -10.92 -25.92
C ALA A 120 2.83 -11.09 -25.44
N GLU A 121 1.86 -10.61 -26.21
CA GLU A 121 0.42 -10.79 -25.94
C GLU A 121 -0.01 -12.25 -25.97
N LEU A 122 0.54 -13.05 -26.88
CA LEU A 122 0.28 -14.49 -26.95
C LEU A 122 0.79 -15.20 -25.69
N LEU A 123 2.02 -14.90 -25.27
CA LEU A 123 2.59 -15.43 -24.02
C LEU A 123 1.77 -15.02 -22.80
N PHE A 124 1.23 -13.80 -22.80
CA PHE A 124 0.32 -13.35 -21.76
C PHE A 124 -0.98 -14.16 -21.76
N CYS A 125 -1.59 -14.35 -22.94
CA CYS A 125 -2.81 -15.12 -23.13
C CYS A 125 -2.67 -16.59 -22.66
N GLU A 126 -1.50 -17.20 -22.89
CA GLU A 126 -1.15 -18.54 -22.39
C GLU A 126 -0.91 -18.59 -20.86
N GLY A 127 -0.96 -17.46 -20.16
CA GLY A 127 -0.65 -17.36 -18.74
C GLY A 127 0.84 -17.48 -18.40
N LYS A 128 1.74 -17.42 -19.40
CA LYS A 128 3.20 -17.50 -19.22
C LYS A 128 3.77 -16.12 -18.85
N PHE A 129 3.25 -15.52 -17.78
CA PHE A 129 3.51 -14.12 -17.38
C PHE A 129 4.99 -13.72 -17.31
N VAL A 130 5.87 -14.57 -16.77
CA VAL A 130 7.31 -14.25 -16.72
C VAL A 130 7.93 -14.17 -18.11
N LYS A 131 7.48 -15.02 -19.04
CA LYS A 131 7.94 -14.97 -20.43
C LYS A 131 7.33 -13.77 -21.15
N ALA A 132 6.04 -13.50 -20.94
CA ALA A 132 5.36 -12.34 -21.50
C ALA A 132 6.07 -11.04 -21.12
N VAL A 133 6.38 -10.85 -19.83
CA VAL A 133 7.12 -9.66 -19.36
C VAL A 133 8.47 -9.51 -20.04
N ARG A 134 9.23 -10.61 -20.24
CA ARG A 134 10.51 -10.55 -20.95
C ARG A 134 10.34 -10.19 -22.43
N ALA A 135 9.29 -10.70 -23.07
CA ALA A 135 8.97 -10.35 -24.45
C ALA A 135 8.56 -8.87 -24.55
N TYR A 136 7.80 -8.34 -23.59
CA TYR A 136 7.53 -6.90 -23.49
C TYR A 136 8.79 -6.08 -23.21
N ASP A 137 9.66 -6.53 -22.30
CA ASP A 137 10.94 -5.84 -22.02
C ASP A 137 11.75 -5.72 -23.32
N LYS A 138 11.87 -6.82 -24.08
CA LYS A 138 12.53 -6.87 -25.39
C LYS A 138 11.86 -5.95 -26.41
N PHE A 139 10.54 -5.99 -26.53
CA PHE A 139 9.77 -5.13 -27.44
C PHE A 139 10.02 -3.64 -27.14
N LEU A 140 9.95 -3.24 -25.87
CA LEU A 140 10.19 -1.87 -25.43
C LEU A 140 11.65 -1.42 -25.67
N ASP A 141 12.61 -2.34 -25.64
CA ASP A 141 14.03 -2.05 -25.91
C ASP A 141 14.32 -1.93 -27.42
N GLU A 142 13.71 -2.80 -28.24
CA GLU A 142 13.93 -2.84 -29.70
C GLU A 142 13.09 -1.80 -30.46
N PHE A 143 11.92 -1.42 -29.93
CA PHE A 143 10.96 -0.54 -30.58
C PHE A 143 10.49 0.61 -29.67
N PRO A 144 11.40 1.48 -29.17
CA PRO A 144 11.06 2.56 -28.24
C PRO A 144 10.08 3.60 -28.82
N ASP A 145 10.11 3.81 -30.15
CA ASP A 145 9.23 4.76 -30.85
C ASP A 145 7.91 4.14 -31.32
N SER A 146 7.65 2.86 -30.99
CA SER A 146 6.41 2.20 -31.40
C SER A 146 5.19 2.82 -30.73
N LYS A 147 4.09 2.93 -31.48
CA LYS A 147 2.78 3.35 -30.96
C LYS A 147 2.21 2.39 -29.90
N LEU A 148 2.76 1.17 -29.81
CA LEU A 148 2.38 0.16 -28.83
C LEU A 148 3.24 0.21 -27.55
N TYR A 149 4.19 1.14 -27.44
CA TYR A 149 5.07 1.28 -26.28
C TYR A 149 4.29 1.40 -24.96
N GLU A 150 3.33 2.33 -24.89
CA GLU A 150 2.48 2.51 -23.71
C GLU A 150 1.60 1.28 -23.44
N ALA A 151 1.08 0.63 -24.48
CA ALA A 151 0.29 -0.59 -24.33
C ALA A 151 1.11 -1.74 -23.72
N ALA A 152 2.39 -1.84 -24.06
CA ALA A 152 3.31 -2.82 -23.49
C ALA A 152 3.60 -2.52 -22.01
N LEU A 153 3.83 -1.25 -21.65
CA LEU A 153 3.99 -0.82 -20.25
C LEU A 153 2.72 -1.13 -19.44
N ASP A 154 1.54 -0.82 -19.96
CA ASP A 154 0.25 -1.12 -19.32
C ASP A 154 0.06 -2.63 -19.09
N ARG A 155 0.48 -3.47 -20.04
CA ARG A 155 0.43 -4.92 -19.85
C ARG A 155 1.43 -5.39 -18.79
N GLN A 156 2.66 -4.89 -18.80
CA GLN A 156 3.63 -5.20 -17.75
C GLN A 156 3.09 -4.76 -16.38
N TYR A 157 2.47 -3.58 -16.28
CA TYR A 157 1.82 -3.09 -15.06
C TYR A 157 0.71 -4.04 -14.60
N SER A 158 -0.12 -4.52 -15.52
CA SER A 158 -1.21 -5.48 -15.22
C SER A 158 -0.67 -6.80 -14.67
N ILE A 159 0.38 -7.36 -15.31
CA ILE A 159 1.05 -8.57 -14.85
C ILE A 159 1.69 -8.35 -13.47
N ALA A 160 2.39 -7.24 -13.28
CA ALA A 160 3.03 -6.88 -12.03
C ALA A 160 2.02 -6.72 -10.89
N THR A 161 0.87 -6.09 -11.17
CA THR A 161 -0.24 -5.93 -10.23
C THR A 161 -0.79 -7.28 -9.80
N ALA A 162 -0.96 -8.24 -10.73
CA ALA A 162 -1.37 -9.60 -10.39
C ALA A 162 -0.35 -10.28 -9.45
N PHE A 163 0.95 -10.14 -9.72
CA PHE A 163 2.00 -10.65 -8.82
C PHE A 163 1.98 -9.98 -7.45
N LEU A 164 1.77 -8.66 -7.38
CA LEU A 164 1.62 -7.90 -6.14
C LEU A 164 0.34 -8.27 -5.38
N ALA A 165 -0.70 -8.75 -6.06
CA ALA A 165 -1.91 -9.32 -5.46
C ALA A 165 -1.72 -10.77 -4.97
N GLY A 166 -0.55 -11.38 -5.20
CA GLY A 166 -0.20 -12.70 -4.71
C GLY A 166 -0.33 -13.81 -5.75
N GLN A 167 -0.48 -13.48 -7.04
CA GLN A 167 -0.37 -14.44 -8.13
C GLN A 167 0.91 -15.27 -7.97
N LYS A 168 0.78 -16.59 -8.08
CA LYS A 168 1.91 -17.50 -7.90
C LYS A 168 2.64 -17.69 -9.23
N LYS A 169 3.97 -17.76 -9.17
CA LYS A 169 4.81 -18.18 -10.29
C LYS A 169 5.37 -19.59 -10.07
N PRO A 170 5.48 -20.41 -11.12
CA PRO A 170 6.12 -21.72 -11.02
C PRO A 170 7.63 -21.56 -10.80
N ILE A 171 8.20 -22.39 -9.94
CA ILE A 171 9.64 -22.56 -9.70
C ILE A 171 9.95 -24.06 -9.73
N LEU A 172 11.04 -24.43 -10.41
CA LEU A 172 11.50 -25.81 -10.53
C LEU A 172 10.41 -26.78 -11.02
N LYS A 173 9.52 -26.33 -11.91
CA LYS A 173 8.36 -27.07 -12.48
C LYS A 173 7.34 -27.65 -11.48
N ILE A 174 7.63 -27.68 -10.17
CA ILE A 174 6.84 -28.38 -9.13
C ILE A 174 6.32 -27.41 -8.07
N PHE A 175 7.08 -26.36 -7.74
CA PHE A 175 6.72 -25.42 -6.67
C PHE A 175 6.06 -24.15 -7.23
N LYS A 176 5.12 -23.59 -6.47
CA LYS A 176 4.48 -22.31 -6.82
C LYS A 176 4.66 -21.32 -5.66
N ILE A 177 5.46 -20.28 -5.87
CA ILE A 177 5.68 -19.23 -4.86
C ILE A 177 4.93 -17.97 -5.22
N LYS A 178 4.55 -17.16 -4.21
CA LYS A 178 3.92 -15.86 -4.44
C LYS A 178 4.90 -14.92 -5.16
N GLY A 179 4.43 -14.25 -6.20
CA GLY A 179 5.25 -13.42 -7.09
C GLY A 179 5.59 -12.02 -6.58
N TYR A 180 5.38 -11.68 -5.30
CA TYR A 180 5.48 -10.29 -4.83
C TYR A 180 6.77 -9.57 -5.20
N ALA A 181 7.93 -10.23 -5.03
CA ALA A 181 9.22 -9.63 -5.38
C ALA A 181 9.37 -9.43 -6.90
N GLU A 182 8.80 -10.33 -7.70
CA GLU A 182 8.75 -10.20 -9.15
C GLU A 182 7.87 -9.02 -9.55
N GLY A 183 6.67 -8.91 -8.96
CA GLY A 183 5.76 -7.80 -9.20
C GLY A 183 6.40 -6.45 -8.88
N ALA A 184 7.07 -6.34 -7.72
CA ALA A 184 7.80 -5.13 -7.36
C ALA A 184 8.92 -4.84 -8.38
N LYS A 185 9.73 -5.84 -8.75
CA LYS A 185 10.82 -5.67 -9.73
C LYS A 185 10.31 -5.21 -11.10
N ILE A 186 9.15 -5.69 -11.54
CA ILE A 186 8.54 -5.25 -12.81
C ILE A 186 8.07 -3.79 -12.68
N MET A 187 7.41 -3.43 -11.58
CA MET A 187 6.99 -2.05 -11.34
C MET A 187 8.18 -1.07 -11.26
N GLU A 188 9.29 -1.45 -10.65
CA GLU A 188 10.50 -0.62 -10.65
C GLU A 188 11.01 -0.40 -12.08
N ARG A 189 11.09 -1.45 -12.91
CA ARG A 189 11.49 -1.28 -14.33
C ARG A 189 10.54 -0.38 -15.10
N ILE A 190 9.23 -0.46 -14.86
CA ILE A 190 8.23 0.43 -15.46
C ILE A 190 8.50 1.88 -15.02
N ALA A 191 8.71 2.12 -13.74
CA ALA A 191 9.01 3.46 -13.21
C ALA A 191 10.33 4.02 -13.78
N ASP A 192 11.38 3.19 -13.86
CA ASP A 192 12.68 3.58 -14.40
C ASP A 192 12.59 3.97 -15.90
N ARG A 193 11.81 3.21 -16.69
CA ARG A 193 11.62 3.48 -18.13
C ARG A 193 10.70 4.68 -18.39
N ALA A 194 9.61 4.78 -17.62
CA ALA A 194 8.59 5.80 -17.80
C ALA A 194 9.00 7.16 -17.22
N GLY A 195 9.96 7.18 -16.28
CA GLY A 195 10.37 8.40 -15.58
C GLY A 195 9.18 9.09 -14.92
N ASP A 196 8.95 10.34 -15.31
CA ASP A 196 7.86 11.18 -14.76
C ASP A 196 6.51 10.96 -15.45
N ALA A 197 6.42 10.07 -16.44
CA ALA A 197 5.13 9.74 -17.06
C ALA A 197 4.16 9.14 -16.01
N PRO A 198 2.82 9.34 -16.17
CA PRO A 198 1.84 8.91 -15.17
C PRO A 198 1.91 7.43 -14.78
N VAL A 199 2.29 6.55 -15.71
CA VAL A 199 2.44 5.11 -15.46
C VAL A 199 3.60 4.82 -14.50
N GLY A 200 4.67 5.61 -14.51
CA GLY A 200 5.81 5.47 -13.61
C GLY A 200 5.45 5.80 -12.16
N LEU A 201 4.78 6.94 -11.94
CA LEU A 201 4.23 7.30 -10.63
C LEU A 201 3.24 6.22 -10.15
N LYS A 202 2.32 5.80 -11.02
CA LYS A 202 1.33 4.75 -10.68
C LYS A 202 2.01 3.44 -10.27
N ALA A 203 3.06 3.03 -10.97
CA ALA A 203 3.85 1.84 -10.61
C ALA A 203 4.50 1.98 -9.23
N ALA A 204 5.14 3.13 -8.95
CA ALA A 204 5.77 3.40 -7.66
C ALA A 204 4.77 3.37 -6.49
N LEU A 205 3.63 4.05 -6.64
CA LEU A 205 2.55 4.04 -5.64
C LEU A 205 2.03 2.62 -5.37
N THR A 206 1.82 1.84 -6.43
CA THR A 206 1.30 0.46 -6.33
C THR A 206 2.26 -0.45 -5.53
N VAL A 207 3.58 -0.24 -5.66
CA VAL A 207 4.59 -0.95 -4.87
C VAL A 207 4.51 -0.55 -3.40
N ALA A 208 4.46 0.75 -3.11
CA ALA A 208 4.41 1.27 -1.74
C ALA A 208 3.16 0.75 -1.00
N GLU A 209 1.99 0.82 -1.63
CA GLU A 209 0.73 0.30 -1.10
C GLU A 209 0.75 -1.22 -0.91
N SER A 210 1.42 -1.97 -1.81
CA SER A 210 1.59 -3.41 -1.65
C SER A 210 2.40 -3.74 -0.41
N TYR A 211 3.47 -2.99 -0.13
CA TYR A 211 4.26 -3.16 1.09
C TYR A 211 3.45 -2.83 2.35
N GLU A 212 2.69 -1.73 2.36
CA GLU A 212 1.80 -1.39 3.49
C GLU A 212 0.78 -2.51 3.76
N ARG A 213 0.07 -2.97 2.73
CA ARG A 213 -0.94 -4.05 2.86
C ARG A 213 -0.37 -5.35 3.41
N ARG A 214 0.93 -5.58 3.23
CA ARG A 214 1.64 -6.78 3.68
C ARG A 214 2.33 -6.60 5.03
N GLY A 215 2.17 -5.45 5.68
CA GLY A 215 2.81 -5.13 6.96
C GLY A 215 4.34 -4.94 6.84
N LYS A 216 4.85 -4.73 5.63
CA LYS A 216 6.26 -4.46 5.33
C LYS A 216 6.54 -2.97 5.45
N PHE A 217 6.33 -2.44 6.65
CA PHE A 217 6.29 -0.99 6.87
C PHE A 217 7.64 -0.30 6.62
N ASN A 218 8.76 -0.98 6.85
CA ASN A 218 10.08 -0.42 6.56
C ASN A 218 10.29 -0.30 5.04
N GLU A 219 9.98 -1.35 4.27
CA GLU A 219 10.05 -1.31 2.81
C GLU A 219 9.08 -0.29 2.22
N ALA A 220 7.86 -0.20 2.76
CA ALA A 220 6.88 0.81 2.38
C ALA A 220 7.41 2.23 2.64
N TYR A 221 7.99 2.48 3.82
CA TYR A 221 8.59 3.77 4.15
C TYR A 221 9.68 4.18 3.15
N HIS A 222 10.60 3.27 2.81
CA HIS A 222 11.64 3.56 1.83
C HIS A 222 11.06 3.90 0.46
N LYS A 223 10.02 3.16 0.02
CA LYS A 223 9.36 3.44 -1.26
C LYS A 223 8.63 4.78 -1.24
N TRP A 224 7.91 5.11 -0.16
CA TRP A 224 7.27 6.42 0.00
C TRP A 224 8.28 7.56 0.08
N SER A 225 9.44 7.34 0.70
CA SER A 225 10.53 8.33 0.72
C SER A 225 11.09 8.59 -0.68
N GLN A 226 11.23 7.54 -1.51
CA GLN A 226 11.63 7.69 -2.91
C GLN A 226 10.56 8.47 -3.69
N ILE A 227 9.27 8.14 -3.51
CA ILE A 227 8.15 8.85 -4.14
C ILE A 227 8.14 10.32 -3.72
N MET A 228 8.34 10.63 -2.44
CA MET A 228 8.44 12.00 -1.95
C MET A 228 9.61 12.75 -2.59
N SER A 229 10.76 12.09 -2.78
CA SER A 229 11.94 12.72 -3.39
C SER A 229 11.71 13.05 -4.87
N GLN A 230 11.01 12.18 -5.59
CA GLN A 230 10.77 12.34 -7.03
C GLN A 230 9.54 13.21 -7.33
N TRP A 231 8.47 13.08 -6.54
CA TRP A 231 7.21 13.81 -6.70
C TRP A 231 6.83 14.53 -5.38
N PRO A 232 7.56 15.60 -4.99
CA PRO A 232 7.43 16.23 -3.67
C PRO A 232 6.18 17.11 -3.52
N SER A 233 5.51 17.47 -4.61
CA SER A 233 4.45 18.48 -4.63
C SER A 233 3.06 17.87 -4.84
N GLY A 234 2.04 18.72 -4.69
CA GLY A 234 0.65 18.35 -4.94
C GLY A 234 0.13 17.23 -4.03
N GLN A 235 -0.82 16.47 -4.57
CA GLN A 235 -1.47 15.37 -3.85
C GLN A 235 -0.50 14.22 -3.55
N THR A 236 0.42 13.93 -4.47
CA THR A 236 1.43 12.86 -4.32
C THR A 236 2.37 13.13 -3.16
N GLY A 237 2.96 14.32 -3.09
CA GLY A 237 3.83 14.69 -1.97
C GLY A 237 3.09 14.66 -0.63
N LYS A 238 1.86 15.19 -0.59
CA LYS A 238 1.01 15.15 0.61
C LYS A 238 0.76 13.70 1.07
N GLU A 239 0.39 12.82 0.14
CA GLU A 239 0.16 11.41 0.43
C GLU A 239 1.42 10.70 0.88
N ALA A 240 2.56 10.93 0.21
CA ALA A 240 3.83 10.33 0.58
C ALA A 240 4.26 10.74 2.00
N LEU A 241 4.14 12.02 2.37
CA LEU A 241 4.46 12.50 3.72
C LEU A 241 3.62 11.78 4.78
N LEU A 242 2.30 11.73 4.55
CA LEU A 242 1.39 11.06 5.47
C LEU A 242 1.72 9.57 5.59
N SER A 243 2.01 8.92 4.47
CA SER A 243 2.30 7.49 4.39
C SER A 243 3.63 7.13 5.06
N MET A 244 4.65 7.98 4.96
CA MET A 244 5.91 7.83 5.72
C MET A 244 5.65 7.85 7.23
N GLY A 245 4.84 8.79 7.73
CA GLY A 245 4.43 8.84 9.14
C GLY A 245 3.62 7.61 9.58
N ARG A 246 2.70 7.13 8.72
CA ARG A 246 1.93 5.89 8.98
C ARG A 246 2.83 4.66 9.06
N CYS A 247 3.73 4.49 8.11
CA CYS A 247 4.66 3.36 8.07
C CYS A 247 5.56 3.32 9.31
N GLN A 248 6.17 4.46 9.66
CA GLN A 248 7.07 4.54 10.82
C GLN A 248 6.34 4.30 12.15
N HIS A 249 5.11 4.82 12.30
CA HIS A 249 4.29 4.53 13.48
C HIS A 249 3.95 3.04 13.56
N ALA A 250 3.53 2.43 12.45
CA ALA A 250 3.18 1.02 12.38
C ALA A 250 4.38 0.07 12.56
N ALA A 251 5.60 0.53 12.26
CA ALA A 251 6.83 -0.22 12.46
C ALA A 251 7.23 -0.37 13.95
N TYR A 252 6.66 0.44 14.86
CA TYR A 252 6.98 0.35 16.28
C TYR A 252 6.42 -0.93 16.92
N ARG A 253 7.30 -1.68 17.60
CA ARG A 253 6.98 -3.01 18.16
C ARG A 253 6.70 -2.99 19.67
N GLY A 254 6.61 -1.81 20.27
CA GLY A 254 6.35 -1.63 21.70
C GLY A 254 7.59 -1.27 22.54
N PRO A 255 7.42 -1.07 23.85
CA PRO A 255 8.40 -0.41 24.74
C PRO A 255 9.73 -1.14 24.88
N LYS A 256 9.75 -2.46 24.64
CA LYS A 256 10.96 -3.28 24.69
C LYS A 256 11.88 -3.07 23.49
N TYR A 257 11.39 -2.47 22.42
CA TYR A 257 12.12 -2.25 21.16
C TYR A 257 12.52 -0.79 21.02
N ASP A 258 13.45 -0.51 20.12
CA ASP A 258 13.88 0.85 19.80
C ASP A 258 12.71 1.75 19.36
N SER A 259 12.76 3.03 19.75
CA SER A 259 11.70 4.02 19.49
C SER A 259 12.03 5.00 18.37
N SER A 260 13.12 4.80 17.60
CA SER A 260 13.49 5.73 16.53
C SER A 260 12.37 5.88 15.51
N SER A 261 11.66 4.79 15.19
CA SER A 261 10.51 4.84 14.27
C SER A 261 9.36 5.71 14.80
N LEU A 262 9.10 5.71 16.11
CA LEU A 262 8.10 6.60 16.72
C LEU A 262 8.52 8.06 16.65
N ILE A 263 9.80 8.35 16.89
CA ILE A 263 10.33 9.71 16.81
C ILE A 263 10.19 10.23 15.37
N SER A 264 10.59 9.44 14.37
CA SER A 264 10.41 9.78 12.95
C SER A 264 8.93 9.96 12.60
N ALA A 265 8.05 9.06 13.07
CA ALA A 265 6.62 9.18 12.84
C ALA A 265 6.05 10.49 13.40
N LYS A 266 6.45 10.86 14.63
CA LYS A 266 6.05 12.13 15.25
C LYS A 266 6.46 13.31 14.38
N SER A 267 7.71 13.36 13.94
CA SER A 267 8.21 14.43 13.07
C SER A 267 7.43 14.54 11.75
N TYR A 268 7.09 13.42 11.11
CA TYR A 268 6.28 13.44 9.88
C TYR A 268 4.85 13.92 10.11
N TYR A 269 4.21 13.51 11.20
CA TYR A 269 2.87 13.97 11.54
C TYR A 269 2.83 15.44 11.95
N GLU A 270 3.82 15.93 12.69
CA GLU A 270 3.95 17.36 13.00
C GLU A 270 4.17 18.19 11.73
N ASN A 271 5.02 17.71 10.83
CA ASN A 271 5.24 18.33 9.53
C ASN A 271 3.96 18.34 8.68
N PHE A 272 3.21 17.23 8.66
CA PHE A 272 1.94 17.14 7.95
C PHE A 272 0.90 18.11 8.52
N ARG A 273 0.77 18.18 9.85
CA ARG A 273 -0.14 19.11 10.54
C ARG A 273 0.19 20.57 10.22
N LEU A 274 1.49 20.90 10.17
CA LEU A 274 1.95 22.25 9.84
C LEU A 274 1.67 22.63 8.38
N ARG A 275 1.92 21.71 7.44
CA ARG A 275 1.77 21.95 5.99
C ARG A 275 0.33 21.87 5.51
N TYR A 276 -0.50 21.04 6.13
CA TYR A 276 -1.87 20.73 5.71
C TYR A 276 -2.86 20.81 6.89
N PRO A 277 -3.05 21.99 7.49
CA PRO A 277 -3.86 22.14 8.71
C PRO A 277 -5.33 21.75 8.52
N ALA A 278 -5.92 22.02 7.35
CA ALA A 278 -7.30 21.65 7.05
C ALA A 278 -7.49 20.12 6.98
N GLU A 279 -6.57 19.40 6.35
CA GLU A 279 -6.60 17.95 6.23
C GLU A 279 -6.12 17.22 7.50
N SER A 280 -5.36 17.89 8.37
CA SER A 280 -4.90 17.34 9.64
C SER A 280 -6.06 16.74 10.48
N SER A 281 -7.18 17.46 10.55
CA SER A 281 -8.38 17.01 11.24
C SER A 281 -9.00 15.78 10.59
N LYS A 282 -9.00 15.70 9.24
CA LYS A 282 -9.55 14.56 8.49
C LYS A 282 -8.79 13.26 8.74
N PHE A 283 -7.46 13.35 8.95
CA PHE A 283 -6.60 12.19 9.18
C PHE A 283 -6.32 11.90 10.66
N ASP A 284 -6.99 12.61 11.57
CA ASP A 284 -6.88 12.44 13.03
C ASP A 284 -5.43 12.56 13.52
N ILE A 285 -4.70 13.54 12.97
CA ILE A 285 -3.25 13.69 13.22
C ILE A 285 -2.96 14.04 14.68
N ASP A 286 -3.77 14.89 15.32
CA ASP A 286 -3.56 15.25 16.74
C ASP A 286 -3.72 14.04 17.67
N ARG A 287 -4.68 13.15 17.39
CA ARG A 287 -4.79 11.90 18.16
C ARG A 287 -3.60 10.98 17.93
N LYS A 288 -3.09 10.88 16.68
CA LYS A 288 -1.89 10.08 16.38
C LYS A 288 -0.66 10.62 17.12
N LEU A 289 -0.48 11.94 17.16
CA LEU A 289 0.58 12.59 17.93
C LEU A 289 0.46 12.28 19.42
N LYS A 290 -0.73 12.43 20.00
CA LYS A 290 -1.01 12.06 21.39
C LYS A 290 -0.72 10.58 21.68
N GLN A 291 -1.08 9.69 20.76
CA GLN A 291 -0.77 8.26 20.89
C GLN A 291 0.73 8.00 20.88
N ILE A 292 1.49 8.67 20.01
CA ILE A 292 2.94 8.54 19.97
C ILE A 292 3.57 9.05 21.28
N ASP A 293 3.09 10.17 21.81
CA ASP A 293 3.56 10.70 23.09
C ASP A 293 3.30 9.73 24.26
N GLU A 294 2.12 9.10 24.30
CA GLU A 294 1.83 8.05 25.28
C GLU A 294 2.78 6.83 25.11
N GLN A 295 3.05 6.41 23.88
CA GLN A 295 3.96 5.29 23.60
C GLN A 295 5.41 5.59 23.98
N LEU A 296 5.89 6.81 23.69
CA LEU A 296 7.23 7.28 24.08
C LEU A 296 7.34 7.36 25.61
N ALA A 297 6.37 8.00 26.27
CA ALA A 297 6.35 8.12 27.71
C ALA A 297 6.28 6.75 28.39
N TYR A 298 5.48 5.82 27.87
CA TYR A 298 5.36 4.46 28.42
C TYR A 298 6.64 3.63 28.26
N LYS A 299 7.37 3.79 27.15
CA LYS A 299 8.70 3.19 26.99
C LYS A 299 9.65 3.65 28.09
N GLN A 300 9.74 4.96 28.31
CA GLN A 300 10.60 5.51 29.35
C GLN A 300 10.16 5.07 30.75
N PHE A 301 8.85 5.00 30.99
CA PHE A 301 8.30 4.49 32.24
C PHE A 301 8.70 3.02 32.48
N SER A 302 8.66 2.19 31.44
CA SER A 302 9.07 0.78 31.51
C SER A 302 10.54 0.64 31.91
N ILE A 303 11.41 1.55 31.45
CA ILE A 303 12.82 1.59 31.86
C ILE A 303 12.96 2.03 33.32
N GLY A 304 12.23 3.07 33.74
CA GLY A 304 12.19 3.50 35.14
C GLY A 304 11.73 2.37 36.08
N GLN A 305 10.70 1.62 35.69
CA GLN A 305 10.22 0.47 36.44
C GLN A 305 11.25 -0.65 36.55
N TYR A 306 12.06 -0.88 35.51
CA TYR A 306 13.13 -1.87 35.55
C TYR A 306 14.19 -1.48 36.59
N TYR A 307 14.63 -0.22 36.61
CA TYR A 307 15.58 0.27 37.61
C TYR A 307 15.01 0.25 39.03
N GLN A 308 13.73 0.60 39.18
CA GLN A 308 13.04 0.51 40.47
C GLN A 308 13.04 -0.93 41.01
N GLN A 309 12.76 -1.90 40.15
CA GLN A 309 12.77 -3.32 40.53
C GLN A 309 14.17 -3.84 40.86
N SER A 310 15.19 -3.28 40.21
CA SER A 310 16.60 -3.62 40.44
C SER A 310 17.20 -2.93 41.68
N GLY A 311 16.43 -2.08 42.37
CA GLY A 311 16.86 -1.37 43.58
C GLY A 311 17.51 0.00 43.34
N SER A 312 17.70 0.41 42.09
CA SER A 312 18.34 1.68 41.71
C SER A 312 17.35 2.85 41.75
N LYS A 313 17.02 3.32 42.95
CA LYS A 313 16.05 4.43 43.16
C LYS A 313 16.45 5.73 42.45
N GLN A 314 17.73 6.10 42.47
CA GLN A 314 18.19 7.33 41.82
C GLN A 314 17.92 7.29 40.31
N ALA A 315 18.25 6.17 39.65
CA ALA A 315 17.99 5.96 38.23
C ALA A 315 16.49 5.93 37.91
N SER A 316 15.71 5.17 38.68
CA SER A 316 14.23 5.13 38.59
C SER A 316 13.62 6.54 38.62
N ASN A 317 13.99 7.34 39.62
CA ASN A 317 13.49 8.71 39.77
C ASN A 317 13.95 9.65 38.64
N ALA A 318 15.14 9.45 38.06
CA ALA A 318 15.59 10.22 36.91
C ALA A 318 14.66 10.00 35.70
N TYR A 319 14.34 8.74 35.37
CA TYR A 319 13.38 8.43 34.31
C TYR A 319 11.98 8.97 34.61
N TYR A 320 11.51 8.84 35.85
CA TYR A 320 10.19 9.35 36.24
C TYR A 320 10.08 10.86 36.14
N ARG A 321 11.10 11.63 36.55
CA ARG A 321 11.14 13.08 36.36
C ARG A 321 11.12 13.45 34.88
N MET A 322 12.00 12.83 34.08
CA MET A 322 12.03 13.05 32.63
C MET A 322 10.66 12.84 31.99
N ILE A 323 9.89 11.83 32.41
CA ILE A 323 8.54 11.59 31.88
C ILE A 323 7.57 12.70 32.28
N ILE A 324 7.63 13.15 33.53
CA ILE A 324 6.78 14.23 34.04
C ILE A 324 7.07 15.54 33.33
N ASP A 325 8.35 15.81 33.03
CA ASP A 325 8.79 17.04 32.41
C ASP A 325 8.48 17.05 30.90
N ASN A 326 8.71 15.94 30.19
CA ASN A 326 8.56 15.87 28.73
C ASN A 326 7.16 15.46 28.26
N TRP A 327 6.40 14.70 29.07
CA TRP A 327 5.05 14.22 28.72
C TRP A 327 4.07 14.36 29.90
N PRO A 328 3.87 15.58 30.44
CA PRO A 328 3.12 15.81 31.69
C PRO A 328 1.67 15.29 31.68
N ASP A 329 1.03 15.30 30.50
CA ASP A 329 -0.37 14.89 30.33
C ASP A 329 -0.55 13.39 30.07
N SER A 330 0.56 12.67 29.88
CA SER A 330 0.54 11.23 29.59
C SER A 330 0.07 10.41 30.79
N THR A 331 -0.49 9.23 30.50
CA THR A 331 -0.82 8.24 31.51
C THR A 331 0.44 7.77 32.25
N ALA A 332 1.55 7.66 31.53
CA ALA A 332 2.85 7.33 32.09
C ALA A 332 3.34 8.38 33.10
N ALA A 333 3.12 9.68 32.88
CA ALA A 333 3.48 10.73 33.84
C ALA A 333 2.68 10.63 35.14
N LYS A 334 1.38 10.31 35.07
CA LYS A 334 0.56 10.06 36.27
C LYS A 334 1.10 8.88 37.08
N MET A 335 1.49 7.81 36.38
CA MET A 335 2.08 6.62 36.99
C MET A 335 3.47 6.89 37.57
N ALA A 336 4.29 7.69 36.88
CA ALA A 336 5.59 8.14 37.36
C ALA A 336 5.47 8.94 38.66
N LYS A 337 4.56 9.93 38.72
CA LYS A 337 4.28 10.71 39.95
C LYS A 337 3.90 9.80 41.12
N GLN A 338 3.03 8.82 40.86
CA GLN A 338 2.64 7.87 41.89
C GLN A 338 3.80 6.96 42.34
N ALA A 339 4.57 6.42 41.41
CA ALA A 339 5.71 5.55 41.74
C ALA A 339 6.77 6.28 42.57
N MET A 340 7.03 7.56 42.28
CA MET A 340 7.92 8.41 43.08
C MET A 340 7.38 8.66 44.50
N ASN A 341 6.07 8.88 44.66
CA ASN A 341 5.44 9.04 45.97
C ASN A 341 5.46 7.73 46.78
N GLU A 342 5.30 6.59 46.11
CA GLU A 342 5.43 5.27 46.72
C GLU A 342 6.86 4.98 47.16
N GLU A 343 7.89 5.36 46.40
CA GLU A 343 9.28 5.24 46.87
C GLU A 343 9.58 6.07 48.12
N LYS A 344 8.89 7.20 48.30
CA LYS A 344 8.97 8.05 49.51
C LYS A 344 8.25 7.44 50.71
N THR A 345 7.20 6.64 50.48
CA THR A 345 6.30 6.11 51.53
C THR A 345 6.54 4.62 51.85
N VAL A 346 7.09 3.84 50.91
CA VAL A 346 7.31 2.40 51.03
C VAL A 346 8.63 2.12 51.72
N GLY A 347 8.54 2.16 53.04
CA GLY A 347 9.06 1.14 53.94
C GLY A 347 8.09 -0.05 54.17
N LYS A 348 6.93 -0.18 53.48
CA LYS A 348 6.03 -1.37 53.58
C LYS A 348 4.93 -1.43 52.48
N LYS A 349 4.81 -2.61 51.82
CA LYS A 349 3.65 -3.15 51.03
C LYS A 349 3.37 -2.63 49.59
N GLY A 350 4.01 -3.21 48.54
CA GLY A 350 3.84 -2.78 47.12
C GLY A 350 3.51 -3.85 46.03
N LYS A 351 3.03 -5.07 46.36
CA LYS A 351 2.95 -6.17 45.35
C LYS A 351 1.61 -6.36 44.61
N LYS A 352 0.46 -5.94 45.14
CA LYS A 352 -0.87 -6.34 44.60
C LYS A 352 -1.40 -5.46 43.46
N TRP A 353 -0.95 -4.20 43.37
CA TRP A 353 -1.50 -3.21 42.44
C TRP A 353 -0.84 -3.20 41.05
N LYS A 354 0.45 -3.56 40.97
CA LYS A 354 1.23 -3.61 39.70
C LYS A 354 0.55 -4.42 38.59
N LYS A 355 -0.24 -5.44 38.95
CA LYS A 355 -0.92 -6.32 37.98
C LYS A 355 -2.11 -5.66 37.26
N ASN A 356 -2.91 -4.85 37.95
CA ASN A 356 -4.13 -4.27 37.37
C ASN A 356 -3.84 -3.13 36.36
N ILE A 357 -2.69 -2.46 36.48
CA ILE A 357 -2.31 -1.38 35.57
C ILE A 357 -1.72 -1.89 34.28
N ILE A 358 -0.90 -2.95 34.34
CA ILE A 358 -0.34 -3.58 33.15
C ILE A 358 -1.49 -4.07 32.24
N GLU A 359 -2.52 -4.71 32.81
CA GLU A 359 -3.72 -5.12 32.07
C GLU A 359 -4.52 -3.95 31.45
N LYS A 360 -4.50 -2.76 32.07
CA LYS A 360 -5.22 -1.59 31.54
C LYS A 360 -4.46 -0.92 30.39
N LEU A 361 -3.13 -1.00 30.39
CA LEU A 361 -2.25 -0.44 29.36
C LEU A 361 -2.14 -1.33 28.13
N GLU A 362 -2.09 -2.65 28.30
CA GLU A 362 -2.17 -3.58 27.17
C GLU A 362 -3.45 -3.37 26.36
N LYS A 363 -4.54 -2.94 26.99
CA LYS A 363 -5.79 -2.58 26.31
C LYS A 363 -5.83 -1.21 25.65
N LEU A 364 -4.91 -0.30 26.00
CA LEU A 364 -4.83 1.06 25.43
C LEU A 364 -3.75 1.17 24.35
N LEU A 365 -2.78 0.25 24.35
CA LEU A 365 -1.64 0.21 23.43
C LEU A 365 -1.82 -0.79 22.27
N LEU A 366 -2.80 -1.70 22.37
CA LEU A 366 -3.34 -2.53 21.28
C LEU A 366 -4.52 -1.80 20.64
#